data_AF-A0A662XEF1-F1
#
_entry.id   AF-A0A662XEF1-F1
#
_cell.length_a   1.000
_cell.length_b   1.000
_cell.length_c   1.000
_cell.angle_alpha   90.00
_cell.angle_beta   90.00
_cell.angle_gamma   90.00
#
_symmetry.space_group_name_H-M   'P 1'
#
loop_
_entity.id
_entity.type
_entity.pdbx_description
1 polymer ?
#
loop_
_entity_poly.entity_id
_entity_poly.type
_entity_poly.pdbx_seq_one_letter_code
_entity_poly.pdbx_strand_id
1 'polypeptide(L)'
;MSAGLNIRLPELAPRKGDSGGSSPSSPSQGAAQELASFLEIGAPYGFKHDVHIHYNFQEARFEGIPPNFAAYLAATAADRVACESTAASPVLQGRRGGAKRTRTGSASVSSGGAWPGVLEPCVDPVGLLNQHFKLPFRQVPRVAVAGYEERVPAVLVMLQQHFQAKRGFLTPHIFRESPSKQDRDQAMRDINRGAFHGAEHDVRVLADLIKLWFRELPEPILHELPAGDMERLAALQDVEHEVLTRLGALERCVVLWLADLLAGVAAYQAQNHMGVDQLSIVIAPNLVRLETENPMVAVALSKAVVDLFRGVLRARVQRRQQLQTAAAASASASKVAHSPPCV
;
A
#
# COMPACT_ATOMS: atom_id res chain seq x y z
N MET A 1 -3.16 -10.74 -23.75
CA MET A 1 -4.26 -11.18 -22.86
C MET A 1 -4.74 -9.95 -22.12
N SER A 2 -5.94 -9.46 -22.44
CA SER A 2 -6.43 -8.16 -21.95
C SER A 2 -6.89 -8.26 -20.49
N ALA A 3 -6.06 -7.80 -19.56
CA ALA A 3 -6.49 -7.49 -18.21
C ALA A 3 -7.53 -6.36 -18.28
N GLY A 4 -8.79 -6.67 -17.98
CA GLY A 4 -9.86 -5.68 -17.93
C GLY A 4 -9.52 -4.58 -16.93
N LEU A 5 -9.60 -3.31 -17.32
CA LEU A 5 -9.30 -2.22 -16.39
C LEU A 5 -10.38 -2.14 -15.30
N ASN A 6 -10.00 -1.97 -14.02
CA ASN A 6 -10.94 -1.64 -12.95
C ASN A 6 -11.42 -0.18 -13.10
N ILE A 7 -12.29 0.08 -14.08
CA ILE A 7 -12.85 1.40 -14.35
C ILE A 7 -14.32 1.41 -13.95
N ARG A 8 -14.59 1.58 -12.65
CA ARG A 8 -15.76 2.34 -12.22
C ARG A 8 -15.37 3.23 -11.04
N LEU A 9 -15.04 4.49 -11.35
CA LEU A 9 -15.33 5.57 -10.42
C LEU A 9 -16.85 5.78 -10.42
N PRO A 10 -17.48 6.16 -9.29
CA PRO A 10 -18.91 6.41 -9.24
C PRO A 10 -19.32 7.48 -10.26
N GLU A 11 -20.30 7.17 -11.10
CA GLU A 11 -20.92 8.12 -12.01
C GLU A 11 -21.68 9.16 -11.18
N LEU A 12 -21.38 10.44 -11.36
CA LEU A 12 -22.01 11.54 -10.64
C LEU A 12 -23.45 11.75 -11.15
N ALA A 13 -24.45 11.26 -10.42
CA ALA A 13 -25.84 11.64 -10.66
C ALA A 13 -26.09 13.08 -10.15
N PRO A 14 -26.75 13.96 -10.92
CA PRO A 14 -27.14 15.29 -10.45
C PRO A 14 -28.27 15.16 -9.42
N ARG A 15 -28.11 15.81 -8.26
CA ARG A 15 -29.13 15.88 -7.20
C ARG A 15 -30.37 16.62 -7.71
N LYS A 16 -31.52 15.94 -7.71
CA LYS A 16 -32.84 16.55 -7.82
C LYS A 16 -33.48 16.55 -6.42
N GLY A 17 -33.96 17.72 -6.00
CA GLY A 17 -34.50 17.96 -4.66
C GLY A 17 -35.91 17.40 -4.44
N ASP A 18 -36.19 17.21 -3.15
CA ASP A 18 -37.45 17.14 -2.38
C ASP A 18 -38.67 16.39 -2.91
N SER A 19 -39.08 15.34 -2.17
CA SER A 19 -40.21 15.40 -1.19
C SER A 19 -40.83 14.01 -0.95
N GLY A 20 -41.33 13.78 0.27
CA GLY A 20 -42.33 12.75 0.57
C GLY A 20 -41.81 11.54 1.35
N GLY A 21 -42.12 11.51 2.65
CA GLY A 21 -41.76 10.40 3.55
C GLY A 21 -42.62 9.16 3.38
N SER A 22 -42.07 8.02 3.80
CA SER A 22 -42.78 6.85 4.31
C SER A 22 -41.77 5.95 5.03
N SER A 23 -42.05 5.63 6.29
CA SER A 23 -41.24 4.77 7.17
C SER A 23 -41.04 3.36 6.58
N PRO A 24 -39.86 2.73 6.71
CA PRO A 24 -39.72 1.31 6.42
C PRO A 24 -39.95 0.47 7.68
N SER A 25 -40.82 -0.52 7.50
CA SER A 25 -41.12 -1.61 8.41
C SER A 25 -39.88 -2.47 8.73
N SER A 26 -39.96 -3.14 9.88
CA SER A 26 -38.94 -3.97 10.54
C SER A 26 -38.16 -4.95 9.62
N PRO A 27 -36.88 -5.26 9.92
CA PRO A 27 -36.09 -6.16 9.09
C PRO A 27 -36.52 -7.61 9.26
N SER A 28 -36.75 -8.26 8.12
CA SER A 28 -36.92 -9.70 7.93
C SER A 28 -35.72 -10.51 8.41
N GLN A 29 -36.00 -11.75 8.81
CA GLN A 29 -35.15 -12.78 9.41
C GLN A 29 -33.93 -13.27 8.57
N GLY A 30 -33.32 -12.43 7.74
CA GLY A 30 -32.14 -12.78 6.94
C GLY A 30 -30.80 -12.71 7.69
N ALA A 31 -30.66 -11.77 8.64
CA ALA A 31 -29.39 -11.54 9.35
C ALA A 31 -29.04 -12.67 10.36
N ALA A 32 -30.03 -13.40 10.85
CA ALA A 32 -29.80 -14.52 11.77
C ALA A 32 -29.22 -15.76 11.06
N GLN A 33 -29.50 -15.92 9.76
CA GLN A 33 -29.00 -17.04 8.97
C GLN A 33 -27.51 -16.86 8.62
N GLU A 34 -27.06 -15.62 8.39
CA GLU A 34 -25.65 -15.31 8.15
C GLU A 34 -24.79 -15.54 9.40
N LEU A 35 -25.30 -15.19 10.60
CA LEU A 35 -24.59 -15.44 11.86
C LEU A 35 -24.40 -16.95 12.15
N ALA A 36 -25.34 -17.79 11.70
CA ALA A 36 -25.28 -19.23 11.90
C ALA A 36 -24.19 -19.91 11.04
N SER A 37 -23.88 -19.37 9.85
CA SER A 37 -22.74 -19.84 9.04
C SER A 37 -21.37 -19.49 9.64
N PHE A 38 -21.28 -18.55 10.59
CA PHE A 38 -20.01 -18.24 11.29
C PHE A 38 -19.68 -19.22 12.44
N LEU A 39 -20.56 -20.19 12.71
CA LEU A 39 -20.29 -21.32 13.61
C LEU A 39 -19.91 -22.59 12.82
N GLU A 40 -19.55 -22.43 11.54
CA GLU A 40 -19.17 -23.55 10.67
C GLU A 40 -17.95 -24.29 11.21
N ILE A 41 -18.20 -25.57 11.50
CA ILE A 41 -17.22 -26.60 11.82
C ILE A 41 -16.07 -26.47 10.82
N GLY A 42 -14.84 -26.30 11.32
CA GLY A 42 -13.65 -26.13 10.49
C GLY A 42 -13.37 -27.38 9.68
N ALA A 43 -13.94 -27.49 8.48
CA ALA A 43 -13.61 -28.52 7.51
C ALA A 43 -12.19 -28.28 6.98
N PRO A 44 -11.38 -29.34 6.77
CA PRO A 44 -11.73 -30.76 6.79
C PRO A 44 -11.64 -31.45 8.18
N TYR A 45 -11.34 -30.72 9.25
CA TYR A 45 -10.94 -31.31 10.53
C TYR A 45 -12.08 -31.50 11.54
N GLY A 46 -13.28 -31.00 11.28
CA GLY A 46 -14.45 -31.35 12.10
C GLY A 46 -14.50 -30.72 13.50
N PHE A 47 -13.68 -29.69 13.76
CA PHE A 47 -13.66 -29.00 15.06
C PHE A 47 -14.41 -27.68 15.01
N LYS A 48 -15.31 -27.48 15.99
CA LYS A 48 -15.95 -26.19 16.27
C LYS A 48 -14.99 -25.35 17.10
N HIS A 49 -14.57 -24.21 16.57
CA HIS A 49 -13.76 -23.24 17.30
C HIS A 49 -14.66 -22.08 17.71
N ASP A 50 -14.62 -21.66 18.97
CA ASP A 50 -15.43 -20.53 19.46
C ASP A 50 -14.84 -19.16 19.03
N VAL A 51 -13.73 -19.17 18.28
CA VAL A 51 -12.99 -17.99 17.83
C VAL A 51 -12.66 -18.14 16.34
N HIS A 52 -13.18 -17.24 15.52
CA HIS A 52 -12.79 -17.09 14.12
C HIS A 52 -12.04 -15.76 13.95
N ILE A 53 -10.73 -15.85 13.68
CA ILE A 53 -9.96 -14.70 13.23
C ILE A 53 -10.24 -14.51 11.75
N HIS A 54 -10.74 -13.34 11.37
CA HIS A 54 -10.95 -12.99 9.97
C HIS A 54 -10.29 -11.64 9.66
N TYR A 55 -10.01 -11.40 8.39
CA TYR A 55 -9.43 -10.14 7.95
C TYR A 55 -10.51 -9.25 7.36
N ASN A 56 -10.75 -8.09 7.98
CA ASN A 56 -11.63 -7.06 7.48
C ASN A 56 -10.90 -6.27 6.38
N PHE A 57 -11.26 -6.52 5.12
CA PHE A 57 -10.65 -5.85 3.97
C PHE A 57 -11.06 -4.38 3.81
N GLN A 58 -12.17 -3.96 4.42
CA GLN A 58 -12.63 -2.56 4.38
C GLN A 58 -11.80 -1.69 5.31
N GLU A 59 -11.46 -2.21 6.50
CA GLU A 59 -10.69 -1.50 7.53
C GLU A 59 -9.21 -1.95 7.60
N ALA A 60 -8.79 -2.83 6.69
CA ALA A 60 -7.46 -3.43 6.61
C ALA A 60 -6.92 -3.93 7.97
N ARG A 61 -7.71 -4.70 8.72
CA ARG A 61 -7.32 -5.22 10.04
C ARG A 61 -7.81 -6.63 10.30
N PHE A 62 -7.17 -7.33 11.22
CA PHE A 62 -7.68 -8.58 11.76
C PHE A 62 -8.74 -8.33 12.83
N GLU A 63 -9.84 -9.08 12.76
CA GLU A 63 -10.96 -9.06 13.71
C GLU A 63 -11.17 -10.47 14.30
N GLY A 64 -11.78 -10.55 15.48
CA GLY A 64 -11.95 -11.82 16.20
C GLY A 64 -10.68 -12.35 16.87
N ILE A 65 -9.70 -11.48 17.13
CA ILE A 65 -8.44 -11.84 17.80
C ILE A 65 -8.68 -12.11 19.29
N PRO A 66 -8.31 -13.28 19.84
CA PRO A 66 -8.39 -13.54 21.26
C PRO A 66 -7.58 -12.52 22.08
N PRO A 67 -8.07 -12.09 23.26
CA PRO A 67 -7.36 -11.11 24.10
C PRO A 67 -5.94 -11.55 24.49
N ASN A 68 -5.71 -12.85 24.62
CA ASN A 68 -4.42 -13.45 24.96
C ASN A 68 -3.50 -13.69 23.76
N PHE A 69 -4.00 -13.58 22.52
CA PHE A 69 -3.21 -13.86 21.32
C PHE A 69 -2.08 -12.84 21.12
N ALA A 70 -2.37 -11.58 21.46
CA ALA A 70 -1.37 -10.52 21.41
C ALA A 70 -0.21 -10.82 22.41
N ALA A 71 -0.52 -11.25 23.63
CA ALA A 71 0.50 -11.65 24.61
C ALA A 71 1.35 -12.83 24.13
N TYR A 72 0.73 -13.81 23.45
CA TYR A 72 1.43 -14.94 22.84
C TYR A 72 2.41 -14.50 21.74
N LEU A 73 2.00 -13.57 20.86
CA LEU A 73 2.87 -13.00 19.83
C LEU A 73 4.05 -12.23 20.42
N ALA A 74 3.83 -11.46 21.49
CA ALA A 74 4.90 -10.74 22.19
C ALA A 74 5.92 -11.70 22.81
N ALA A 75 5.46 -12.75 23.49
CA ALA A 75 6.33 -13.75 24.10
C ALA A 75 7.19 -14.49 23.06
N THR A 76 6.59 -14.91 21.95
CA THR A 76 7.30 -15.60 20.86
C THR A 76 8.26 -14.69 20.08
N ALA A 77 7.95 -13.40 19.96
CA ALA A 77 8.86 -12.42 19.37
C ALA A 77 10.06 -12.13 20.28
N ALA A 78 9.86 -12.03 21.60
CA ALA A 78 10.93 -11.85 22.59
C ALA A 78 11.90 -13.04 22.58
N ASP A 79 11.40 -14.27 22.50
CA ASP A 79 12.23 -15.48 22.39
C ASP A 79 13.11 -15.48 21.13
N ARG A 80 12.60 -14.97 19.99
CA ARG A 80 13.39 -14.87 18.75
C ARG A 80 14.53 -13.86 18.86
N VAL A 81 14.27 -12.71 19.47
CA VAL A 81 15.29 -11.67 19.71
C VAL A 81 16.36 -12.15 20.71
N ALA A 82 15.96 -12.94 21.71
CA ALA A 82 16.90 -13.58 22.65
C ALA A 82 17.81 -14.61 21.97
N CYS A 83 17.28 -15.42 21.05
CA CYS A 83 18.10 -16.37 20.27
C CYS A 83 19.09 -15.66 19.33
N GLU A 84 18.68 -14.60 18.62
CA GLU A 84 19.57 -13.86 17.70
C GLU A 84 20.72 -13.14 18.43
N SER A 85 20.50 -12.66 19.65
CA SER A 85 21.54 -12.02 20.47
C SER A 85 22.55 -13.01 21.07
N THR A 86 22.20 -14.30 21.16
CA THR A 86 23.11 -15.37 21.61
C THR A 86 23.87 -16.07 20.47
N ALA A 87 23.50 -15.83 19.20
CA ALA A 87 24.12 -16.45 18.03
C ALA A 87 25.36 -15.70 17.49
N ALA A 88 25.77 -14.59 18.11
CA ALA A 88 27.05 -13.94 17.81
C ALA A 88 28.21 -14.70 18.47
N SER A 89 28.75 -15.71 17.78
CA SER A 89 29.99 -16.40 18.18
C SER A 89 31.23 -15.50 18.00
N PRO A 90 32.29 -15.69 18.83
CA PRO A 90 33.41 -14.77 18.92
C PRO A 90 34.36 -14.94 17.73
N VAL A 91 34.67 -13.84 17.05
CA VAL A 91 35.74 -13.80 16.04
C VAL A 91 37.09 -13.86 16.77
N LEU A 92 37.85 -14.93 16.52
CA LEU A 92 39.27 -15.08 16.86
C LEU A 92 40.09 -13.96 16.21
N GLN A 93 40.57 -13.00 17.01
CA GLN A 93 41.61 -12.05 16.58
C GLN A 93 43.00 -12.61 16.86
N GLY A 94 43.77 -12.75 15.78
CA GLY A 94 45.15 -13.24 15.78
C GLY A 94 46.12 -12.30 16.49
N ARG A 95 47.04 -12.93 17.22
CA ARG A 95 48.25 -12.32 17.81
C ARG A 95 49.12 -11.67 16.73
N ARG A 96 49.58 -10.44 16.96
CA ARG A 96 50.94 -9.98 16.63
C ARG A 96 51.32 -8.84 17.58
N GLY A 97 52.52 -8.95 18.16
CA GLY A 97 52.99 -8.11 19.26
C GLY A 97 53.66 -6.81 18.85
N GLY A 98 53.89 -5.97 19.85
CA GLY A 98 54.70 -4.75 19.77
C GLY A 98 54.60 -3.96 21.08
N ALA A 99 55.63 -4.10 21.93
CA ALA A 99 55.73 -3.39 23.20
C ALA A 99 56.19 -1.92 23.02
N LYS A 100 55.64 -0.98 23.80
CA LYS A 100 56.36 -0.02 24.67
C LYS A 100 55.46 1.05 25.31
N ARG A 101 55.64 1.19 26.64
CA ARG A 101 55.71 2.40 27.49
C ARG A 101 54.46 3.15 27.99
N THR A 102 54.24 2.99 29.31
CA THR A 102 54.15 4.01 30.39
C THR A 102 53.25 5.25 30.23
N ARG A 103 52.18 5.36 31.06
CA ARG A 103 52.08 6.32 32.19
C ARG A 103 50.82 6.12 33.04
N THR A 104 51.00 6.46 34.30
CA THR A 104 50.12 6.44 35.47
C THR A 104 48.87 7.34 35.37
N GLY A 105 47.75 6.89 35.92
CA GLY A 105 46.58 7.72 36.24
C GLY A 105 45.59 6.97 37.13
N SER A 106 45.41 7.48 38.34
CA SER A 106 44.63 6.97 39.48
C SER A 106 43.11 7.14 39.37
N ALA A 107 42.39 6.29 40.13
CA ALA A 107 41.02 6.42 40.71
C ALA A 107 40.18 5.17 40.35
N SER A 108 39.29 4.59 41.15
CA SER A 108 38.87 4.71 42.56
C SER A 108 37.85 3.57 42.75
N VAL A 109 37.89 2.85 43.87
CA VAL A 109 36.88 1.82 44.19
C VAL A 109 35.62 2.48 44.75
N SER A 110 34.46 2.21 44.15
CA SER A 110 33.14 2.20 44.81
C SER A 110 32.21 1.31 43.97
N SER A 111 31.81 0.14 44.46
CA SER A 111 30.65 -0.12 45.32
C SER A 111 29.32 -0.07 44.56
N GLY A 112 28.78 -1.26 44.27
CA GLY A 112 27.35 -1.59 44.38
C GLY A 112 26.34 -0.69 43.66
N GLY A 113 25.90 -1.16 42.49
CA GLY A 113 24.65 -0.72 41.88
C GLY A 113 24.26 -1.71 40.79
N ALA A 114 23.42 -2.68 41.13
CA ALA A 114 22.74 -3.51 40.14
C ALA A 114 21.82 -2.60 39.33
N TRP A 115 22.00 -2.55 38.02
CA TRP A 115 21.07 -1.89 37.10
C TRP A 115 20.04 -2.92 36.65
N PRO A 116 18.76 -2.86 37.05
CA PRO A 116 17.71 -3.56 36.33
C PRO A 116 17.24 -2.62 35.22
N GLY A 117 17.69 -2.86 33.99
CA GLY A 117 17.38 -1.95 32.91
C GLY A 117 17.82 -2.44 31.55
N VAL A 118 17.78 -3.75 31.30
CA VAL A 118 17.54 -4.18 29.92
C VAL A 118 16.09 -3.79 29.67
N LEU A 119 15.89 -2.64 29.02
CA LEU A 119 14.62 -2.33 28.39
C LEU A 119 14.32 -3.50 27.46
N GLU A 120 13.46 -4.42 27.89
CA GLU A 120 12.84 -5.35 26.96
C GLU A 120 12.31 -4.51 25.79
N PRO A 121 12.65 -4.83 24.53
CA PRO A 121 11.97 -4.20 23.42
C PRO A 121 10.49 -4.52 23.62
N CYS A 122 9.71 -3.50 23.99
CA CYS A 122 8.28 -3.64 24.19
C CYS A 122 7.69 -3.90 22.81
N VAL A 123 7.61 -5.18 22.43
CA VAL A 123 7.00 -5.63 21.19
C VAL A 123 5.52 -5.30 21.31
N ASP A 124 5.05 -4.26 20.61
CA ASP A 124 3.63 -3.93 20.48
C ASP A 124 2.96 -5.07 19.68
N PRO A 125 2.29 -6.03 20.34
CA PRO A 125 1.85 -7.24 19.66
C PRO A 125 0.66 -7.00 18.74
N VAL A 126 -0.15 -5.99 19.05
CA VAL A 126 -1.22 -5.51 18.16
C VAL A 126 -0.61 -4.85 16.94
N GLY A 127 0.45 -4.06 17.14
CA GLY A 127 1.27 -3.49 16.08
C GLY A 127 1.89 -4.56 15.17
N LEU A 128 2.36 -5.68 15.73
CA LEU A 128 2.97 -6.78 14.97
C LEU A 128 1.96 -7.49 14.07
N LEU A 129 0.73 -7.69 14.57
CA LEU A 129 -0.31 -8.42 13.83
C LEU A 129 -0.89 -7.61 12.67
N ASN A 130 -1.16 -6.32 12.89
CA ASN A 130 -1.78 -5.44 11.89
C ASN A 130 -0.74 -4.61 11.12
N GLN A 131 0.55 -4.95 11.19
CA GLN A 131 1.57 -4.18 10.49
C GLN A 131 1.34 -4.23 8.98
N HIS A 132 1.30 -3.05 8.35
CA HIS A 132 1.10 -2.89 6.91
C HIS A 132 2.20 -2.08 6.24
N PHE A 133 2.85 -1.18 6.98
CA PHE A 133 4.01 -0.41 6.54
C PHE A 133 5.31 -1.07 6.99
N LYS A 134 6.40 -0.85 6.23
CA LYS A 134 7.73 -1.41 6.50
C LYS A 134 7.80 -2.94 6.46
N LEU A 135 6.85 -3.57 5.79
CA LEU A 135 6.88 -5.00 5.48
C LEU A 135 7.09 -5.22 3.98
N PRO A 136 7.72 -6.34 3.58
CA PRO A 136 7.68 -6.76 2.19
C PRO A 136 6.22 -6.90 1.74
N PHE A 137 5.87 -6.33 0.60
CA PHE A 137 4.50 -6.35 0.07
C PHE A 137 3.94 -7.75 -0.21
N ARG A 138 4.80 -8.78 -0.20
CA ARG A 138 4.39 -10.20 -0.26
C ARG A 138 3.81 -10.72 1.05
N GLN A 139 4.18 -10.10 2.17
CA GLN A 139 3.79 -10.49 3.53
C GLN A 139 2.52 -9.78 4.03
N VAL A 140 2.10 -8.70 3.37
CA VAL A 140 0.86 -8.02 3.76
C VAL A 140 -0.37 -8.79 3.23
N PRO A 141 -1.51 -8.72 3.94
CA PRO A 141 -2.81 -9.18 3.43
C PRO A 141 -3.14 -8.58 2.05
N ARG A 142 -3.68 -9.42 1.16
CA ARG A 142 -3.99 -9.06 -0.23
C ARG A 142 -5.39 -9.52 -0.62
N VAL A 143 -6.09 -8.70 -1.39
CA VAL A 143 -7.48 -8.92 -1.83
C VAL A 143 -7.55 -9.03 -3.35
N ALA A 144 -8.45 -9.89 -3.85
CA ALA A 144 -8.72 -9.98 -5.28
C ALA A 144 -9.44 -8.70 -5.74
N VAL A 145 -8.92 -8.06 -6.79
CA VAL A 145 -9.51 -6.86 -7.38
C VAL A 145 -9.84 -7.17 -8.82
N ALA A 146 -11.10 -6.93 -9.22
CA ALA A 146 -11.55 -7.16 -10.59
C ALA A 146 -10.63 -6.43 -11.57
N GLY A 147 -10.14 -7.15 -12.59
CA GLY A 147 -9.26 -6.58 -13.60
C GLY A 147 -7.76 -6.76 -13.38
N TYR A 148 -7.36 -7.35 -12.24
CA TYR A 148 -5.98 -7.72 -11.97
C TYR A 148 -5.83 -9.23 -11.85
N GLU A 149 -4.71 -9.75 -12.36
CA GLU A 149 -4.40 -11.19 -12.31
C GLU A 149 -3.97 -11.65 -10.92
N GLU A 150 -3.38 -10.74 -10.15
CA GLU A 150 -2.88 -10.99 -8.80
C GLU A 150 -3.71 -10.24 -7.75
N ARG A 151 -3.58 -10.69 -6.48
CA ARG A 151 -4.22 -10.00 -5.35
C ARG A 151 -3.42 -8.74 -4.98
N VAL A 152 -4.13 -7.61 -4.84
CA VAL A 152 -3.55 -6.31 -4.50
C VAL A 152 -3.47 -6.15 -2.97
N PRO A 153 -2.41 -5.53 -2.41
CA PRO A 153 -2.35 -5.20 -0.97
C PRO A 153 -3.62 -4.54 -0.46
N ALA A 154 -4.25 -5.14 0.57
CA ALA A 154 -5.54 -4.70 1.06
C ALA A 154 -5.50 -3.26 1.59
N VAL A 155 -4.41 -2.86 2.25
CA VAL A 155 -4.18 -1.49 2.71
C VAL A 155 -4.24 -0.46 1.58
N LEU A 156 -3.71 -0.78 0.40
CA LEU A 156 -3.76 0.11 -0.77
C LEU A 156 -5.19 0.26 -1.28
N VAL A 157 -5.93 -0.85 -1.34
CA VAL A 157 -7.34 -0.85 -1.76
C VAL A 157 -8.22 -0.06 -0.77
N MET A 158 -8.04 -0.25 0.54
CA MET A 158 -8.72 0.54 1.58
C MET A 158 -8.42 2.04 1.41
N LEU A 159 -7.14 2.42 1.29
CA LEU A 159 -6.74 3.82 1.12
C LEU A 159 -7.36 4.44 -0.15
N GLN A 160 -7.39 3.68 -1.25
CA GLN A 160 -8.06 4.10 -2.49
C GLN A 160 -9.57 4.29 -2.30
N GLN A 161 -10.26 3.41 -1.58
CA GLN A 161 -11.70 3.52 -1.33
C GLN A 161 -12.02 4.80 -0.55
N HIS A 162 -11.31 5.08 0.54
CA HIS A 162 -11.49 6.33 1.28
C HIS A 162 -11.13 7.56 0.45
N PHE A 163 -10.06 7.49 -0.34
CA PHE A 163 -9.64 8.56 -1.25
C PHE A 163 -10.74 8.88 -2.28
N GLN A 164 -11.37 7.85 -2.86
CA GLN A 164 -12.46 8.00 -3.83
C GLN A 164 -13.75 8.50 -3.16
N ALA A 165 -14.10 7.98 -1.98
CA ALA A 165 -15.27 8.42 -1.22
C ALA A 165 -15.20 9.93 -0.89
N LYS A 166 -13.99 10.44 -0.63
CA LYS A 166 -13.72 11.87 -0.40
C LYS A 166 -13.51 12.68 -1.69
N ARG A 167 -13.73 12.09 -2.88
CA ARG A 167 -13.52 12.71 -4.19
C ARG A 167 -12.11 13.29 -4.36
N GLY A 168 -11.09 12.61 -3.83
CA GLY A 168 -9.70 13.10 -3.83
C GLY A 168 -9.12 13.41 -5.20
N PHE A 169 -9.64 12.78 -6.25
CA PHE A 169 -9.30 13.09 -7.65
C PHE A 169 -9.69 14.51 -8.08
N LEU A 170 -10.52 15.24 -7.32
CA LEU A 170 -10.87 16.64 -7.59
C LEU A 170 -10.07 17.64 -6.77
N THR A 171 -9.33 17.18 -5.77
CA THR A 171 -8.62 18.06 -4.83
C THR A 171 -7.43 18.72 -5.53
N PRO A 172 -7.33 20.08 -5.53
CA PRO A 172 -6.19 20.79 -6.09
C PRO A 172 -4.85 20.29 -5.54
N HIS A 173 -3.89 20.07 -6.44
CA HIS A 173 -2.53 19.65 -6.14
C HIS A 173 -2.41 18.37 -5.30
N ILE A 174 -3.40 17.48 -5.39
CA ILE A 174 -3.40 16.18 -4.71
C ILE A 174 -2.14 15.37 -5.06
N PHE A 175 -1.59 14.61 -4.10
CA PHE A 175 -0.26 13.96 -4.13
C PHE A 175 0.96 14.91 -4.12
N ARG A 176 0.83 16.16 -4.58
CA ARG A 176 1.93 17.15 -4.54
C ARG A 176 2.00 17.86 -3.18
N GLU A 177 0.87 18.33 -2.67
CA GLU A 177 0.81 18.96 -1.35
C GLU A 177 0.90 17.92 -0.25
N SER A 178 1.86 18.10 0.66
CA SER A 178 2.01 17.25 1.84
C SER A 178 1.04 17.68 2.94
N PRO A 179 0.35 16.73 3.61
CA PRO A 179 -0.39 17.01 4.82
C PRO A 179 0.57 17.31 6.00
N SER A 180 0.01 17.61 7.16
CA SER A 180 0.77 17.60 8.42
C SER A 180 1.51 16.27 8.59
N LYS A 181 2.81 16.35 8.87
CA LYS A 181 3.64 15.16 9.17
C LYS A 181 3.08 14.38 10.35
N GLN A 182 2.62 15.09 11.38
CA GLN A 182 2.04 14.47 12.57
C GLN A 182 0.78 13.67 12.24
N ASP A 183 -0.13 14.24 11.43
CA ASP A 183 -1.39 13.60 11.06
C ASP A 183 -1.15 12.34 10.24
N ARG A 184 -0.20 12.40 9.30
CA ARG A 184 0.21 11.23 8.51
C ARG A 184 0.87 10.16 9.38
N ASP A 185 1.81 10.54 10.23
CA ASP A 185 2.54 9.58 11.08
C ASP A 185 1.62 8.96 12.15
N GLN A 186 0.59 9.68 12.58
CA GLN A 186 -0.50 9.13 13.40
C GLN A 186 -1.34 8.13 12.60
N ALA A 187 -1.84 8.53 11.42
CA ALA A 187 -2.64 7.66 10.57
C ALA A 187 -1.91 6.36 10.17
N MET A 188 -0.61 6.43 9.87
CA MET A 188 0.23 5.25 9.61
C MET A 188 0.31 4.32 10.84
N ARG A 189 0.47 4.88 12.05
CA ARG A 189 0.47 4.10 13.30
C ARG A 189 -0.88 3.43 13.55
N ASP A 190 -1.98 4.13 13.25
CA ASP A 190 -3.32 3.59 13.42
C ASP A 190 -3.60 2.45 12.44
N ILE A 191 -3.13 2.55 11.18
CA ILE A 191 -3.18 1.44 10.21
C ILE A 191 -2.40 0.24 10.74
N ASN A 192 -1.15 0.44 11.18
CA ASN A 192 -0.31 -0.64 11.69
C ASN A 192 -0.88 -1.30 12.97
N ARG A 193 -1.86 -0.68 13.62
CA ARG A 193 -2.53 -1.20 14.82
C ARG A 193 -3.95 -1.70 14.55
N GLY A 194 -4.45 -1.58 13.32
CA GLY A 194 -5.84 -1.91 12.98
C GLY A 194 -6.87 -0.94 13.60
N ALA A 195 -6.45 0.27 13.97
CA ALA A 195 -7.29 1.30 14.59
C ALA A 195 -7.57 2.48 13.63
N PHE A 196 -7.28 2.31 12.34
CA PHE A 196 -7.43 3.38 11.36
C PHE A 196 -8.92 3.65 11.04
N HIS A 197 -9.29 4.93 11.01
CA HIS A 197 -10.63 5.38 10.64
C HIS A 197 -10.54 6.35 9.46
N GLY A 198 -10.46 5.82 8.24
CA GLY A 198 -10.18 6.62 7.05
C GLY A 198 -11.19 7.73 6.74
N ALA A 199 -12.41 7.64 7.28
CA ALA A 199 -13.42 8.70 7.18
C ALA A 199 -13.04 10.00 7.90
N GLU A 200 -12.20 9.95 8.93
CA GLU A 200 -11.84 11.10 9.77
C GLU A 200 -10.64 11.88 9.22
N HIS A 201 -9.84 11.27 8.36
CA HIS A 201 -8.60 11.88 7.85
C HIS A 201 -8.83 12.75 6.61
N ASP A 202 -8.03 13.80 6.45
CA ASP A 202 -7.98 14.61 5.23
C ASP A 202 -7.54 13.75 4.03
N VAL A 203 -8.07 14.06 2.83
CA VAL A 203 -7.76 13.28 1.63
C VAL A 203 -6.28 13.36 1.22
N ARG A 204 -5.57 14.43 1.58
CA ARG A 204 -4.12 14.58 1.41
C ARG A 204 -3.34 13.62 2.32
N VAL A 205 -3.88 13.28 3.50
CA VAL A 205 -3.31 12.23 4.36
C VAL A 205 -3.40 10.88 3.66
N LEU A 206 -4.56 10.54 3.08
CA LEU A 206 -4.74 9.30 2.32
C LEU A 206 -3.78 9.22 1.11
N ALA A 207 -3.64 10.32 0.36
CA ALA A 207 -2.71 10.40 -0.76
C ALA A 207 -1.24 10.26 -0.33
N ASP A 208 -0.84 10.88 0.79
CA ASP A 208 0.53 10.75 1.32
C ASP A 208 0.80 9.36 1.89
N LEU A 209 -0.19 8.69 2.49
CA LEU A 209 -0.08 7.32 2.96
C LEU A 209 0.13 6.32 1.82
N ILE A 210 -0.54 6.50 0.68
CA ILE A 210 -0.30 5.68 -0.52
C ILE A 210 1.16 5.81 -0.97
N LYS A 211 1.68 7.04 -1.08
CA LYS A 211 3.10 7.28 -1.41
C LYS A 211 4.04 6.68 -0.37
N LEU A 212 3.73 6.90 0.91
CA LEU A 212 4.53 6.43 2.04
C LEU A 212 4.62 4.90 2.05
N TRP A 213 3.54 4.19 1.72
CA TRP A 213 3.53 2.74 1.68
C TRP A 213 4.57 2.18 0.70
N PHE A 214 4.65 2.75 -0.51
CA PHE A 214 5.69 2.39 -1.48
C PHE A 214 7.10 2.77 -1.01
N ARG A 215 7.24 3.97 -0.44
CA ARG A 215 8.54 4.51 0.01
C ARG A 215 9.14 3.70 1.16
N GLU A 216 8.29 3.16 2.04
CA GLU A 216 8.72 2.42 3.22
C GLU A 216 8.86 0.92 3.00
N LEU A 217 8.70 0.41 1.77
CA LEU A 217 8.97 -0.99 1.49
C LEU A 217 10.43 -1.34 1.83
N PRO A 218 10.70 -2.49 2.48
CA PRO A 218 12.07 -2.95 2.74
C PRO A 218 12.89 -3.06 1.46
N GLU A 219 12.25 -3.43 0.35
CA GLU A 219 12.81 -3.38 -1.00
C GLU A 219 11.83 -2.60 -1.90
N PRO A 220 12.25 -1.47 -2.51
CA PRO A 220 11.42 -0.66 -3.39
C PRO A 220 10.92 -1.46 -4.58
N ILE A 221 9.67 -1.21 -4.99
CA ILE A 221 9.00 -2.05 -6.00
C ILE A 221 9.69 -2.05 -7.38
N LEU A 222 10.46 -1.01 -7.72
CA LEU A 222 11.21 -0.95 -8.98
C LEU A 222 12.68 -1.37 -8.84
N HIS A 223 13.12 -1.85 -7.67
CA HIS A 223 14.47 -2.44 -7.53
C HIS A 223 14.63 -3.80 -8.20
N GLU A 224 13.52 -4.44 -8.59
CA GLU A 224 13.51 -5.57 -9.54
C GLU A 224 14.13 -5.20 -10.91
N LEU A 225 14.17 -3.90 -11.24
CA LEU A 225 14.86 -3.40 -12.43
C LEU A 225 16.29 -3.00 -12.07
N PRO A 226 17.31 -3.54 -12.74
CA PRO A 226 18.69 -3.10 -12.54
C PRO A 226 18.83 -1.60 -12.82
N ALA A 227 19.56 -0.88 -11.95
CA ALA A 227 19.73 0.58 -12.08
C ALA A 227 20.29 0.98 -13.46
N GLY A 228 21.24 0.21 -14.01
CA GLY A 228 21.81 0.45 -15.34
C GLY A 228 20.84 0.22 -16.51
N ASP A 229 19.70 -0.41 -16.25
CA ASP A 229 18.67 -0.66 -17.26
C ASP A 229 17.61 0.45 -17.28
N MET A 230 17.45 1.21 -16.20
CA MET A 230 16.40 2.22 -16.06
C MET A 230 16.49 3.31 -17.14
N GLU A 231 17.68 3.85 -17.41
CA GLU A 231 17.90 4.85 -18.46
C GLU A 231 17.57 4.31 -19.85
N ARG A 232 18.03 3.09 -20.13
CA ARG A 232 17.77 2.44 -21.42
C ARG A 232 16.29 2.17 -21.63
N LEU A 233 15.61 1.62 -20.62
CA LEU A 233 14.17 1.33 -20.66
C LEU A 233 13.34 2.61 -20.83
N ALA A 234 13.70 3.69 -20.14
CA ALA A 234 13.01 4.98 -20.22
C ALA A 234 13.05 5.61 -21.62
N ALA A 235 14.03 5.26 -22.45
CA ALA A 235 14.20 5.76 -23.81
C ALA A 235 13.45 4.93 -24.89
N LEU A 236 12.88 3.78 -24.54
CA LEU A 236 12.16 2.91 -25.47
C LEU A 236 10.81 3.51 -25.88
N GLN A 237 10.28 3.08 -27.03
CA GLN A 237 8.95 3.54 -27.48
C GLN A 237 7.82 2.89 -26.67
N ASP A 238 7.90 1.57 -26.43
CA ASP A 238 6.91 0.82 -25.66
C ASP A 238 7.38 0.60 -24.21
N VAL A 239 7.59 1.71 -23.49
CA VAL A 239 8.09 1.69 -22.10
C VAL A 239 7.18 0.85 -21.20
N GLU A 240 5.85 0.89 -21.39
CA GLU A 240 4.91 0.10 -20.58
C GLU A 240 5.21 -1.40 -20.73
N HIS A 241 5.23 -1.92 -21.95
CA HIS A 241 5.47 -3.34 -22.18
C HIS A 241 6.83 -3.78 -21.65
N GLU A 242 7.88 -3.02 -21.94
CA GLU A 242 9.26 -3.38 -21.57
C GLU A 242 9.49 -3.34 -20.06
N VAL A 243 8.85 -2.41 -19.35
CA VAL A 243 8.92 -2.37 -17.88
C VAL A 243 8.12 -3.53 -17.28
N LEU A 244 6.86 -3.70 -17.70
CA LEU A 244 5.97 -4.67 -17.07
C LEU A 244 6.38 -6.13 -17.32
N THR A 245 7.10 -6.42 -18.40
CA THR A 245 7.65 -7.77 -18.68
C THR A 245 8.86 -8.12 -17.84
N ARG A 246 9.57 -7.12 -17.28
CA ARG A 246 10.71 -7.32 -16.38
C ARG A 246 10.29 -7.47 -14.92
N LEU A 247 9.12 -6.99 -14.56
CA LEU A 247 8.57 -7.12 -13.21
C LEU A 247 7.96 -8.51 -12.98
N GLY A 248 8.09 -9.01 -11.75
CA GLY A 248 7.31 -10.14 -11.27
C GLY A 248 5.81 -9.89 -11.37
N ALA A 249 5.01 -10.96 -11.37
CA ALA A 249 3.55 -10.86 -11.57
C ALA A 249 2.87 -9.95 -10.52
N LEU A 250 3.30 -10.03 -9.26
CA LEU A 250 2.73 -9.22 -8.18
C LEU A 250 3.17 -7.75 -8.29
N GLU A 251 4.44 -7.49 -8.56
CA GLU A 251 5.00 -6.16 -8.76
C GLU A 251 4.30 -5.44 -9.91
N ARG A 252 4.20 -6.13 -11.05
CA ARG A 252 3.43 -5.68 -12.21
C ARG A 252 2.00 -5.32 -11.82
N CYS A 253 1.33 -6.19 -11.07
CA CYS A 253 -0.04 -5.95 -10.61
C CYS A 253 -0.15 -4.69 -9.74
N VAL A 254 0.74 -4.52 -8.77
CA VAL A 254 0.70 -3.37 -7.85
C VAL A 254 1.08 -2.07 -8.58
N VAL A 255 2.05 -2.10 -9.50
CA VAL A 255 2.41 -0.95 -10.35
C VAL A 255 1.25 -0.57 -11.27
N LEU A 256 0.59 -1.54 -11.89
CA LEU A 256 -0.60 -1.29 -12.72
C LEU A 256 -1.76 -0.72 -11.90
N TRP A 257 -1.99 -1.23 -10.69
CA TRP A 257 -2.99 -0.70 -9.77
C TRP A 257 -2.72 0.78 -9.44
N LEU A 258 -1.46 1.11 -9.14
CA LEU A 258 -1.05 2.49 -8.89
C LEU A 258 -1.26 3.37 -10.13
N ALA A 259 -0.85 2.87 -11.31
CA ALA A 259 -1.02 3.60 -12.56
C ALA A 259 -2.50 3.86 -12.88
N ASP A 260 -3.40 2.92 -12.59
CA ASP A 260 -4.85 3.11 -12.77
C ASP A 260 -5.44 4.16 -11.84
N LEU A 261 -5.05 4.13 -10.56
CA LEU A 261 -5.45 5.15 -9.59
C LEU A 261 -5.04 6.55 -10.09
N LEU A 262 -3.79 6.70 -10.51
CA LEU A 262 -3.25 7.96 -10.99
C LEU A 262 -3.82 8.38 -12.35
N ALA A 263 -4.12 7.44 -13.24
CA ALA A 263 -4.84 7.74 -14.48
C ALA A 263 -6.24 8.28 -14.18
N GLY A 264 -6.90 7.78 -13.13
CA GLY A 264 -8.14 8.33 -12.61
C GLY A 264 -8.00 9.78 -12.13
N VAL A 265 -6.88 10.12 -11.47
CA VAL A 265 -6.58 11.50 -11.04
C VAL A 265 -6.26 12.41 -12.23
N ALA A 266 -5.42 11.95 -13.16
CA ALA A 266 -5.03 12.70 -14.35
C ALA A 266 -6.21 13.07 -15.25
N ALA A 267 -7.28 12.26 -15.26
CA ALA A 267 -8.51 12.57 -15.97
C ALA A 267 -9.19 13.87 -15.50
N TYR A 268 -8.90 14.32 -14.27
CA TYR A 268 -9.42 15.56 -13.69
C TYR A 268 -8.36 16.67 -13.59
N GLN A 269 -7.31 16.61 -14.43
CA GLN A 269 -6.23 17.61 -14.46
C GLN A 269 -6.72 19.07 -14.54
N ALA A 270 -7.83 19.33 -15.24
CA ALA A 270 -8.41 20.66 -15.33
C ALA A 270 -8.84 21.25 -13.97
N GLN A 271 -9.15 20.39 -12.98
CA GLN A 271 -9.64 20.78 -11.66
C GLN A 271 -8.55 20.62 -10.60
N ASN A 272 -7.81 19.51 -10.64
CA ASN A 272 -6.80 19.21 -9.62
C ASN A 272 -5.38 19.72 -9.97
N HIS A 273 -5.13 20.14 -11.22
CA HIS A 273 -3.82 20.56 -11.73
C HIS A 273 -2.72 19.48 -11.71
N MET A 274 -3.11 18.21 -11.67
CA MET A 274 -2.21 17.04 -11.59
C MET A 274 -2.38 16.16 -12.83
N GLY A 275 -1.59 16.45 -13.87
CA GLY A 275 -1.48 15.64 -15.08
C GLY A 275 -0.46 14.51 -14.96
N VAL A 276 -0.26 13.79 -16.06
CA VAL A 276 0.69 12.65 -16.12
C VAL A 276 2.10 13.08 -15.72
N ASP A 277 2.56 14.25 -16.18
CA ASP A 277 3.90 14.75 -15.84
C ASP A 277 4.04 15.09 -14.35
N GLN A 278 3.07 15.81 -13.78
CA GLN A 278 3.10 16.21 -12.37
C GLN A 278 3.01 14.98 -11.46
N LEU A 279 2.12 14.04 -11.76
CA LEU A 279 1.97 12.80 -11.01
C LEU A 279 3.24 11.94 -11.10
N SER A 280 3.86 11.84 -12.27
CA SER A 280 5.08 11.05 -12.43
C SER A 280 6.23 11.59 -11.57
N ILE A 281 6.41 12.91 -11.54
CA ILE A 281 7.46 13.57 -10.75
C ILE A 281 7.28 13.32 -9.25
N VAL A 282 6.04 13.37 -8.74
CA VAL A 282 5.79 13.23 -7.29
C VAL A 282 5.71 11.77 -6.82
N ILE A 283 5.39 10.84 -7.72
CA ILE A 283 5.22 9.41 -7.38
C ILE A 283 6.53 8.64 -7.56
N ALA A 284 7.23 8.82 -8.68
CA ALA A 284 8.44 8.04 -9.03
C ALA A 284 9.50 7.95 -7.91
N PRO A 285 9.81 9.02 -7.14
CA PRO A 285 10.79 8.93 -6.04
C PRO A 285 10.38 7.98 -4.90
N ASN A 286 9.10 7.59 -4.82
CA ASN A 286 8.63 6.65 -3.80
C ASN A 286 8.71 5.19 -4.26
N LEU A 287 9.10 4.94 -5.52
CA LEU A 287 9.15 3.59 -6.11
C LEU A 287 10.57 3.00 -6.15
N VAL A 288 11.59 3.82 -5.83
CA VAL A 288 13.02 3.47 -5.85
C VAL A 288 13.73 4.08 -4.65
N ARG A 289 14.87 3.49 -4.27
CA ARG A 289 15.91 4.14 -3.47
C ARG A 289 17.18 4.29 -4.32
N LEU A 290 17.73 5.49 -4.35
CA LEU A 290 18.95 5.78 -5.11
C LEU A 290 20.15 5.61 -4.17
N GLU A 291 20.87 4.51 -4.33
CA GLU A 291 22.05 4.19 -3.52
C GLU A 291 23.32 4.49 -4.33
N THR A 292 23.66 5.77 -4.42
CA THR A 292 24.88 6.23 -5.11
C THR A 292 25.44 7.47 -4.42
N GLU A 293 26.77 7.49 -4.22
CA GLU A 293 27.49 8.64 -3.69
C GLU A 293 27.76 9.69 -4.79
N ASN A 294 27.65 9.30 -6.06
CA ASN A 294 27.87 10.21 -7.18
C ASN A 294 26.59 11.02 -7.48
N PRO A 295 26.59 12.35 -7.29
CA PRO A 295 25.41 13.19 -7.48
C PRO A 295 24.95 13.24 -8.94
N MET A 296 25.85 13.10 -9.92
CA MET A 296 25.46 13.06 -11.33
C MET A 296 24.69 11.80 -11.67
N VAL A 297 25.14 10.64 -11.14
CA VAL A 297 24.44 9.36 -11.30
C VAL A 297 23.09 9.41 -10.58
N ALA A 298 23.01 10.01 -9.39
CA ALA A 298 21.75 10.18 -8.67
C ALA A 298 20.72 10.98 -9.49
N VAL A 299 21.15 12.09 -10.11
CA VAL A 299 20.28 12.93 -10.95
C VAL A 299 19.84 12.19 -12.21
N ALA A 300 20.76 11.51 -12.89
CA ALA A 300 20.45 10.74 -14.10
C ALA A 300 19.45 9.61 -13.80
N LEU A 301 19.69 8.82 -12.74
CA LEU A 301 18.83 7.74 -12.34
C LEU A 301 17.46 8.24 -11.86
N SER A 302 17.42 9.34 -11.09
CA SER A 302 16.16 9.98 -10.68
C SER A 302 15.32 10.40 -11.90
N LYS A 303 15.94 11.04 -12.89
CA LYS A 303 15.29 11.42 -14.15
C LYS A 303 14.79 10.18 -14.91
N ALA A 304 15.62 9.14 -15.01
CA ALA A 304 15.26 7.90 -15.69
C ALA A 304 14.03 7.22 -15.08
N VAL A 305 13.95 7.16 -13.74
CA VAL A 305 12.81 6.56 -13.04
C VAL A 305 11.53 7.37 -13.27
N VAL A 306 11.62 8.70 -13.26
CA VAL A 306 10.49 9.57 -13.60
C VAL A 306 10.05 9.33 -15.05
N ASP A 307 10.98 9.26 -16.00
CA ASP A 307 10.70 9.04 -17.42
C ASP A 307 10.08 7.66 -17.67
N LEU A 308 10.58 6.62 -17.01
CA LEU A 308 10.08 5.26 -17.03
C LEU A 308 8.64 5.18 -16.51
N PHE A 309 8.38 5.67 -15.29
CA PHE A 309 7.04 5.63 -14.72
C PHE A 309 6.06 6.50 -15.51
N ARG A 310 6.52 7.63 -16.06
CA ARG A 310 5.71 8.46 -16.95
C ARG A 310 5.28 7.70 -18.20
N GLY A 311 6.16 6.90 -18.80
CA GLY A 311 5.84 6.02 -19.92
C GLY A 311 4.70 5.07 -19.59
N VAL A 312 4.81 4.36 -18.46
CA VAL A 312 3.76 3.45 -17.94
C VAL A 312 2.43 4.20 -17.72
N LEU A 313 2.47 5.34 -17.03
CA LEU A 313 1.26 6.12 -16.72
C LEU A 313 0.58 6.68 -17.98
N ARG A 314 1.35 7.17 -18.96
CA ARG A 314 0.79 7.63 -20.25
C ARG A 314 0.08 6.49 -20.99
N ALA A 315 0.72 5.33 -21.10
CA ALA A 315 0.13 4.17 -21.76
C ALA A 315 -1.19 3.76 -21.06
N ARG A 316 -1.22 3.82 -19.73
CA ARG A 316 -2.42 3.52 -18.95
C ARG A 316 -3.57 4.50 -19.20
N VAL A 317 -3.27 5.81 -19.23
CA VAL A 317 -4.25 6.86 -19.56
C VAL A 317 -4.79 6.67 -20.97
N GLN A 318 -3.93 6.38 -21.95
CA GLN A 318 -4.35 6.14 -23.34
C GLN A 318 -5.25 4.91 -23.46
N ARG A 319 -4.88 3.79 -22.84
CA ARG A 319 -5.70 2.56 -22.83
C ARG A 319 -7.08 2.81 -22.21
N ARG A 320 -7.13 3.58 -21.12
CA ARG A 320 -8.40 3.99 -20.49
C ARG A 320 -9.28 4.80 -21.43
N GLN A 321 -8.72 5.78 -22.14
CA GLN A 321 -9.45 6.57 -23.13
C GLN A 321 -9.99 5.71 -24.27
N GLN A 322 -9.18 4.77 -24.80
CA GLN A 322 -9.59 3.84 -25.85
C GLN A 322 -10.77 2.95 -25.43
N LEU A 323 -10.77 2.45 -24.18
CA LEU A 323 -11.91 1.66 -23.69
C LEU A 323 -13.17 2.52 -23.52
N GLN A 324 -13.04 3.77 -23.09
CA GLN A 324 -14.17 4.69 -22.96
C GLN A 324 -14.77 5.04 -24.32
N THR A 325 -13.95 5.28 -25.35
CA THR A 325 -14.43 5.55 -26.71
C THR A 325 -15.08 4.31 -27.34
N ALA A 326 -14.52 3.13 -27.13
CA ALA A 326 -15.12 1.86 -27.58
C ALA A 326 -16.46 1.57 -26.89
N ALA A 327 -16.57 1.83 -25.58
CA ALA A 327 -17.82 1.70 -24.84
C ALA A 327 -18.89 2.70 -25.33
N ALA A 328 -18.51 3.95 -25.61
CA ALA A 328 -19.42 4.95 -26.15
C ALA A 328 -19.91 4.60 -27.57
N ALA A 329 -19.03 4.08 -28.43
CA ALA A 329 -19.38 3.64 -29.79
C ALA A 329 -20.32 2.42 -29.81
N SER A 330 -20.13 1.47 -28.89
CA SER A 330 -21.03 0.31 -28.77
C SER A 330 -22.40 0.68 -28.18
N ALA A 331 -22.46 1.64 -27.26
CA ALA A 331 -23.71 2.17 -26.72
C ALA A 331 -24.51 2.98 -27.77
N SER A 332 -23.85 3.74 -28.64
CA SER A 332 -24.53 4.47 -29.72
C SER A 332 -25.07 3.55 -30.80
N ALA A 333 -24.33 2.50 -31.19
CA ALA A 333 -24.80 1.48 -32.14
C ALA A 333 -26.05 0.74 -31.63
N SER A 334 -26.11 0.42 -30.33
CA SER A 334 -27.26 -0.27 -29.73
C SER A 334 -28.53 0.60 -29.68
N LYS A 335 -28.40 1.94 -29.56
CA LYS A 335 -29.53 2.88 -29.61
C LYS A 335 -30.12 3.04 -31.01
N VAL A 336 -29.30 2.97 -32.06
CA VAL A 336 -29.76 3.06 -33.45
C VAL A 336 -30.53 1.81 -33.89
N ALA A 337 -30.24 0.63 -33.31
CA ALA A 337 -30.95 -0.61 -33.61
C ALA A 337 -32.35 -0.71 -32.98
N HIS A 338 -32.69 0.15 -32.00
CA HIS A 338 -33.95 0.11 -31.26
C HIS A 338 -34.94 1.24 -31.61
N SER A 339 -34.68 2.04 -32.65
CA SER A 339 -35.68 2.99 -33.17
C SER A 339 -36.70 2.24 -34.04
N PRO A 340 -38.01 2.23 -33.70
CA PRO A 340 -39.02 1.59 -34.52
C PRO A 340 -39.17 2.33 -35.85
N PRO A 341 -39.52 1.64 -36.95
CA PRO A 341 -39.82 2.30 -38.21
C PRO A 341 -41.03 3.22 -38.02
N CYS A 342 -40.91 4.49 -38.44
CA CYS A 342 -42.07 5.35 -38.62
C CYS A 342 -43.02 4.68 -39.62
N VAL A 343 -44.22 4.35 -39.17
CA VAL A 343 -45.35 3.93 -40.00
C VAL A 343 -46.32 5.08 -40.10
#